data_AF-A0A379D9C6-F1
#
_entry.id   AF-A0A379D9C6-F1
#
_cell.length_a   1.000
_cell.length_b   1.000
_cell.length_c   1.000
_cell.angle_alpha   90.00
_cell.angle_beta   90.00
_cell.angle_gamma   90.00
#
_symmetry.space_group_name_H-M   'P 1'
#
loop_
_entity.id
_entity.type
_entity.pdbx_description
1 polymer ?
#
loop_
_entity_poly.entity_id
_entity_poly.type
_entity_poly.pdbx_seq_one_letter_code
_entity_poly.pdbx_strand_id
1 'polypeptide(L)' 'MSTISLRVPEDELNIIKSYARLNNKSLSEIIRMTMLEHIENEYDLKVFEEYEAEKAKGTLKTRPINELWEDLEI' A
#
# COMPACT_ATOMS: atom_id res chain seq x y z
N MET A 1 -4.40 14.34 -18.28
CA MET A 1 -3.51 13.33 -17.65
C MET A 1 -2.34 14.06 -17.04
N SER A 2 -1.98 13.73 -15.81
CA SER A 2 -0.79 14.29 -15.15
C SER A 2 0.43 13.44 -15.50
N THR A 3 1.57 14.09 -15.73
CA THR A 3 2.83 13.43 -16.09
C THR A 3 3.83 13.59 -14.97
N ILE A 4 4.51 12.50 -14.59
CA ILE A 4 5.62 12.53 -13.64
C ILE A 4 6.90 12.29 -14.42
N SER A 5 7.87 13.18 -14.27
CA SER A 5 9.21 13.04 -14.86
C SER A 5 10.20 12.70 -13.77
N LEU A 6 10.88 11.56 -13.90
CA LEU A 6 11.90 11.11 -12.96
C LEU A 6 13.25 11.03 -13.69
N ARG A 7 14.27 11.67 -13.14
CA ARG A 7 15.65 11.51 -13.61
C ARG A 7 16.29 10.34 -12.88
N VAL A 8 16.80 9.38 -13.64
CA VAL A 8 17.52 8.21 -13.14
C VAL A 8 18.78 7.97 -14.00
N PRO A 9 19.83 7.36 -13.43
CA PRO A 9 20.95 6.83 -14.21
C PRO A 9 20.49 5.81 -15.27
N GLU A 10 21.25 5.66 -16.36
CA GLU A 10 20.91 4.72 -17.43
C GLU A 10 20.89 3.26 -16.94
N ASP A 11 21.82 2.89 -16.06
CA ASP A 11 21.90 1.54 -15.52
C ASP A 11 20.65 1.17 -14.70
N GLU A 12 20.21 2.07 -13.82
CA GLU A 12 18.96 1.90 -13.06
C GLU A 12 17.75 1.79 -13.99
N LEU A 13 17.67 2.65 -15.01
CA LEU A 13 16.59 2.62 -16.00
C LEU A 13 16.53 1.27 -16.73
N ASN A 14 17.68 0.69 -17.07
CA ASN A 14 17.77 -0.60 -17.75
C ASN A 14 17.31 -1.75 -16.86
N ILE A 15 17.62 -1.70 -15.56
CA ILE A 15 17.15 -2.67 -14.57
C ILE A 15 15.63 -2.61 -14.45
N ILE A 16 15.06 -1.41 -14.25
CA ILE A 16 13.61 -1.25 -14.07
C ILE A 16 12.85 -1.64 -15.34
N LYS A 17 13.37 -1.31 -16.54
CA LYS A 17 12.79 -1.75 -17.82
C LYS A 17 12.79 -3.28 -17.96
N SER A 18 13.88 -3.93 -17.57
CA SER A 18 14.00 -5.39 -17.63
C SER A 18 13.00 -6.04 -16.67
N TYR A 19 12.89 -5.52 -15.45
CA TYR A 19 11.90 -5.97 -14.47
C TYR A 19 10.46 -5.79 -14.98
N ALA A 20 10.13 -4.66 -15.58
CA ALA A 20 8.81 -4.41 -16.16
C ALA A 20 8.46 -5.41 -17.27
N ARG A 21 9.43 -5.71 -18.15
CA ARG A 21 9.28 -6.73 -19.22
C ARG A 21 9.05 -8.12 -18.65
N LEU A 22 9.82 -8.53 -17.63
CA LEU A 22 9.64 -9.83 -16.97
C LEU A 22 8.24 -9.99 -16.37
N ASN A 23 7.64 -8.89 -15.91
CA ASN A 23 6.31 -8.86 -15.32
C ASN A 23 5.19 -8.56 -16.32
N ASN A 24 5.48 -8.50 -17.63
CA ASN A 24 4.52 -8.11 -18.68
C ASN A 24 3.78 -6.78 -18.37
N LYS A 25 4.48 -5.81 -17.78
CA LYS A 25 3.95 -4.50 -17.40
C LYS A 25 4.77 -3.39 -18.05
N SER A 26 4.15 -2.23 -18.26
CA SER A 26 4.88 -1.02 -18.64
C SER A 26 5.71 -0.49 -17.48
N LEU A 27 6.76 0.28 -17.80
CA LEU A 27 7.56 0.99 -16.80
C LEU A 27 6.69 1.88 -15.90
N SER A 28 5.69 2.53 -16.49
CA SER A 28 4.78 3.41 -15.77
C SER A 28 3.89 2.66 -14.77
N GLU A 29 3.48 1.43 -15.09
CA GLU A 29 2.67 0.59 -14.20
C GLU A 29 3.50 0.11 -13.01
N ILE A 30 4.72 -0.37 -13.25
CA ILE A 30 5.62 -0.76 -12.17
C ILE A 30 5.86 0.40 -11.20
N ILE A 31 6.22 1.58 -11.73
CA ILE A 31 6.49 2.76 -10.88
C ILE A 31 5.26 3.14 -10.06
N ARG A 32 4.07 3.21 -10.68
CA ARG A 32 2.83 3.55 -9.95
C ARG A 32 2.51 2.51 -8.88
N MET A 33 2.60 1.23 -9.21
CA MET A 33 2.27 0.15 -8.29
C MET A 33 3.21 0.15 -7.09
N THR A 34 4.52 0.22 -7.33
CA THR A 34 5.53 0.25 -6.26
C THR A 34 5.40 1.50 -5.39
N MET A 35 5.10 2.67 -5.97
CA MET A 35 4.87 3.89 -5.17
C MET A 35 3.64 3.76 -4.27
N LEU A 36 2.53 3.26 -4.80
CA LEU A 36 1.30 3.08 -4.02
C LEU A 36 1.48 2.03 -2.92
N GLU A 37 2.12 0.91 -3.24
CA GLU A 37 2.43 -0.16 -2.28
C GLU A 37 3.32 0.35 -1.14
N HIS A 38 4.29 1.21 -1.44
CA HIS A 38 5.13 1.83 -0.41
C HIS A 38 4.32 2.73 0.52
N ILE A 39 3.46 3.59 -0.04
CA ILE A 39 2.58 4.49 0.73
C ILE A 39 1.60 3.68 1.60
N GLU A 40 1.03 2.61 1.04
CA GLU A 40 0.11 1.70 1.75
C GLU A 40 0.81 1.04 2.93
N ASN A 41 2.01 0.50 2.73
CA ASN A 41 2.78 -0.11 3.81
C ASN A 41 3.10 0.88 4.95
N GLU A 42 3.49 2.11 4.63
CA GLU A 42 3.72 3.15 5.64
C GLU A 42 2.46 3.49 6.43
N TYR A 43 1.32 3.58 5.74
CA TYR A 43 0.03 3.85 6.36
C TYR A 43 -0.42 2.68 7.26
N ASP A 44 -0.34 1.45 6.76
CA ASP A 44 -0.75 0.25 7.50
C ASP A 44 0.08 0.06 8.76
N LEU A 45 1.40 0.29 8.69
CA LEU A 45 2.27 0.25 9.86
C LEU A 45 1.83 1.27 10.91
N LYS A 46 1.51 2.49 10.49
CA LYS A 46 1.05 3.54 11.39
C LYS A 46 -0.30 3.19 12.04
N VAL A 47 -1.25 2.67 11.27
CA VAL A 47 -2.55 2.22 11.80
C VAL A 47 -2.35 1.10 12.81
N PHE A 48 -1.42 0.18 12.55
CA PHE A 48 -1.11 -0.91 13.46
C PHE A 48 -0.46 -0.42 14.77
N GLU A 49 0.46 0.54 14.69
CA GLU A 49 1.06 1.20 15.86
C GLU A 49 -0.01 1.89 16.72
N GLU A 50 -0.95 2.61 16.09
CA GLU A 50 -2.07 3.25 16.78
C GLU A 50 -2.96 2.21 17.49
N TYR A 51 -3.30 1.12 16.79
CA TYR A 51 -4.07 0.01 17.35
C TYR A 51 -3.39 -0.61 18.59
N GLU A 52 -2.09 -0.94 18.51
CA GLU A 52 -1.36 -1.53 19.63
C GLU A 52 -1.24 -0.54 20.80
N ALA A 53 -1.10 0.76 20.54
CA ALA A 53 -1.10 1.79 21.57
C ALA A 53 -2.47 1.91 22.28
N GLU A 54 -3.58 1.87 21.55
CA GLU A 54 -4.93 1.89 22.14
C GLU A 54 -5.22 0.62 22.95
N LYS A 55 -4.77 -0.53 22.46
CA LYS A 55 -4.87 -1.82 23.13
C LYS A 55 -4.09 -1.81 24.44
N ALA A 56 -2.84 -1.32 24.45
CA ALA A 56 -2.03 -1.18 25.65
C ALA A 56 -2.63 -0.21 26.67
N LYS A 57 -3.30 0.85 26.21
CA LYS A 57 -4.03 1.81 27.06
C LYS A 57 -5.38 1.30 27.55
N GLY A 58 -5.87 0.18 27.01
CA GLY A 58 -7.22 -0.33 27.29
C GLY A 58 -8.34 0.53 26.71
N THR A 59 -8.03 1.45 25.78
CA THR A 59 -9.02 2.32 25.12
C THR A 59 -9.53 1.76 23.79
N LEU A 60 -8.99 0.61 23.38
CA LEU A 60 -9.36 -0.05 22.13
C LEU A 60 -10.85 -0.39 22.11
N LYS A 61 -11.55 0.09 21.08
CA LYS A 61 -12.95 -0.24 20.83
C LYS A 61 -13.03 -1.42 19.88
N THR A 62 -13.56 -2.53 20.36
CA THR A 62 -13.84 -3.72 19.55
C THR A 62 -15.33 -4.00 19.55
N ARG A 63 -15.85 -4.50 18.43
CA ARG A 63 -17.22 -5.03 18.35
C ARG A 63 -17.18 -6.47 17.84
N PRO A 64 -18.08 -7.36 18.31
CA PRO A 64 -18.16 -8.72 17.81
C PRO A 64 -18.58 -8.74 16.34
N ILE A 65 -18.10 -9.75 15.61
CA ILE A 65 -18.38 -9.88 14.18
C ILE A 65 -19.89 -10.05 13.89
N ASN A 66 -20.66 -10.62 14.83
CA ASN A 66 -22.10 -10.81 14.69
C ASN A 66 -22.86 -9.50 14.44
N GLU A 67 -22.49 -8.42 15.13
CA GLU A 67 -23.14 -7.13 14.90
C GLU A 67 -22.87 -6.60 13.48
N LEU A 68 -21.70 -6.92 12.89
CA LEU A 68 -21.41 -6.54 11.51
C LEU A 68 -22.31 -7.30 10.53
N TRP A 69 -22.58 -8.58 10.78
CA TRP A 69 -23.49 -9.38 9.96
C TRP A 69 -24.92 -8.85 10.01
N GLU A 70 -25.40 -8.50 11.22
CA GLU A 70 -26.69 -7.83 11.41
C GLU A 70 -26.77 -6.50 10.62
N ASP A 71 -25.72 -5.67 10.65
CA ASP A 71 -25.64 -4.41 9.89
C ASP A 71 -25.67 -4.64 8.36
N LEU A 72 -25.13 -5.77 7.89
CA LEU A 72 -25.04 -6.13 6.47
C LEU A 72 -26.25 -6.94 5.98
N GLU A 73 -27.22 -7.24 6.84
CA GLU A 73 -28.41 -8.05 6.56
C GLU A 73 -28.08 -9.47 6.01
N ILE A 74 -26.98 -10.08 6.49
CA ILE A 74 -26.51 -11.42 6.09
C ILE A 74 -26.36 -12.40 7.25
#